data_AF-A7STR0-F1
#
_entry.id   AF-A7STR0-F1
#
_cell.length_a   1.000
_cell.length_b   1.000
_cell.length_c   1.000
_cell.angle_alpha   90.00
_cell.angle_beta   90.00
_cell.angle_gamma   90.00
#
_symmetry.space_group_name_H-M   'P 1'
#
loop_
_entity.id
_entity.type
_entity.pdbx_description
1 polymer ?
#
loop_
_entity_poly.entity_id
_entity_poly.type
_entity_poly.pdbx_seq_one_letter_code
_entity_poly.pdbx_strand_id
1 'polypeptide(L)'
;PIYATQQVLEAIHTWTHLPWWATIIGVTVVLRTCITLPLAIRQNKLVAKIELLQPTLQMMTEALKHREAVECKRAGKTVEEFEKRFKKKQRRMMYELYQGEGCNPIKMFLLPWIQLPLWILISLSLRSMTGTSYSQRNSVLCPEMASEGALWFPDLLVPDPTIMIPLAVGICNLTNIEMHALRRQQPSRFQRVMTNTLRLLSVFMVMFASQVPTAMSLYWAVSAGFGVCQNVCLKLPTVRRQLGIPKTPSESKTPFRDLRN
;
A
#
# COMPACT_ATOMS: atom_id res chain seq x y z
N PRO A 1 -18.20 -9.18 12.07
CA PRO A 1 -16.89 -8.48 12.01
C PRO A 1 -17.02 -6.96 12.18
N ILE A 2 -17.90 -6.30 11.41
CA ILE A 2 -18.13 -4.84 11.52
C ILE A 2 -18.58 -4.46 12.94
N TYR A 3 -19.59 -5.14 13.48
CA TYR A 3 -20.08 -4.92 14.84
C TYR A 3 -18.99 -5.09 15.92
N ALA A 4 -18.11 -6.08 15.78
CA ALA A 4 -16.99 -6.27 16.70
C ALA A 4 -16.00 -5.09 16.63
N THR A 5 -15.71 -4.58 15.43
CA THR A 5 -14.86 -3.39 15.26
C THR A 5 -15.50 -2.15 15.89
N GLN A 6 -16.82 -1.98 15.80
CA GLN A 6 -17.56 -0.88 16.44
C GLN A 6 -17.39 -0.93 17.96
N GLN A 7 -17.66 -2.09 18.57
CA GLN A 7 -17.46 -2.27 20.01
C GLN A 7 -16.03 -1.98 20.46
N VAL A 8 -15.03 -2.38 19.67
CA VAL A 8 -13.63 -2.09 20.00
C VAL A 8 -13.34 -0.58 19.93
N LEU A 9 -13.86 0.12 18.91
CA LEU A 9 -13.70 1.57 18.78
C LEU A 9 -14.38 2.31 19.94
N GLU A 10 -15.61 1.93 20.29
CA GLU A 10 -16.35 2.46 21.44
C GLU A 10 -15.63 2.17 22.76
N ALA A 11 -15.17 0.94 22.97
CA ALA A 11 -14.42 0.59 24.18
C ALA A 11 -13.15 1.43 24.31
N ILE A 12 -12.39 1.63 23.23
CA ILE A 12 -11.18 2.48 23.29
C ILE A 12 -11.56 3.93 23.62
N HIS A 13 -12.62 4.47 23.01
CA HIS A 13 -13.12 5.81 23.32
C HIS A 13 -13.51 5.94 24.80
N THR A 14 -14.34 5.04 25.31
CA THR A 14 -14.81 5.05 26.70
C THR A 14 -13.68 4.88 27.71
N TRP A 15 -12.69 4.02 27.43
CA TRP A 15 -11.58 3.77 28.36
C TRP A 15 -10.53 4.87 28.36
N THR A 16 -10.28 5.49 27.20
CA THR A 16 -9.27 6.55 27.09
C THR A 16 -9.82 7.93 27.38
N HIS A 17 -11.16 8.10 27.33
CA HIS A 17 -11.85 9.39 27.43
C HIS A 17 -11.34 10.43 26.41
N LEU A 18 -10.76 9.98 25.31
CA LEU A 18 -10.30 10.86 24.24
C LEU A 18 -11.46 11.20 23.30
N PRO A 19 -11.55 12.45 22.80
CA PRO A 19 -12.58 12.80 21.83
C PRO A 19 -12.49 11.90 20.59
N TRP A 20 -13.62 11.67 19.92
CA TRP A 20 -13.71 10.77 18.77
C TRP A 20 -12.66 11.03 17.67
N TRP A 21 -12.35 12.30 17.35
CA TRP A 21 -11.30 12.61 16.36
C TRP A 21 -9.93 12.03 16.75
N ALA A 22 -9.57 12.12 18.03
CA ALA A 22 -8.30 11.63 18.56
C ALA A 22 -8.30 10.10 18.68
N THR A 23 -9.44 9.51 19.06
CA THR A 23 -9.63 8.05 19.09
C THR A 23 -9.43 7.45 17.70
N ILE A 24 -10.04 8.03 16.66
CA ILE A 24 -9.87 7.57 15.27
C ILE A 24 -8.39 7.64 14.86
N ILE A 25 -7.70 8.74 15.15
CA ILE A 25 -6.27 8.88 14.85
C ILE A 25 -5.45 7.81 15.58
N GLY A 26 -5.64 7.69 16.89
CA GLY A 26 -4.89 6.78 17.76
C GLY A 26 -5.03 5.33 17.33
N VAL A 27 -6.28 4.87 17.12
CA VAL A 27 -6.54 3.50 16.65
C VAL A 27 -5.91 3.24 15.29
N THR A 28 -5.99 4.22 14.37
CA THR A 28 -5.35 4.10 13.06
C THR A 28 -3.84 3.92 13.17
N VAL A 29 -3.19 4.75 13.98
CA VAL A 29 -1.73 4.69 14.20
C VAL A 29 -1.33 3.37 14.85
N VAL A 30 -2.07 2.90 15.86
CA VAL A 30 -1.80 1.61 16.51
C VAL A 30 -1.93 0.46 15.53
N LEU A 31 -3.03 0.38 14.77
CA LEU A 31 -3.23 -0.67 13.77
C LEU A 31 -2.16 -0.64 12.68
N ARG A 32 -1.82 0.55 12.20
CA ARG A 32 -0.76 0.71 11.20
C ARG A 32 0.60 0.26 11.74
N THR A 33 0.93 0.62 12.98
CA THR A 33 2.21 0.31 13.63
C THR A 33 2.33 -1.15 14.04
N CYS A 34 1.29 -1.75 14.62
CA CYS A 34 1.35 -3.12 15.12
C CYS A 34 1.14 -4.17 14.03
N ILE A 35 0.32 -3.87 13.01
CA ILE A 35 -0.05 -4.85 11.98
C ILE A 35 0.68 -4.56 10.67
N THR A 36 0.48 -3.37 10.10
CA THR A 36 0.91 -3.12 8.71
C THR A 36 2.40 -2.82 8.60
N LEU A 37 3.00 -2.15 9.59
CA LEU A 37 4.41 -1.76 9.56
C LEU A 37 5.37 -2.97 9.60
N PRO A 38 5.21 -3.97 10.49
CA PRO A 38 6.06 -5.16 10.47
C PRO A 38 5.99 -5.94 9.16
N LEU A 39 4.79 -6.01 8.56
CA LEU A 39 4.56 -6.61 7.25
C LEU A 39 5.25 -5.80 6.14
N ALA A 40 5.15 -4.47 6.18
CA ALA A 40 5.83 -3.58 5.24
C ALA A 40 7.36 -3.71 5.33
N ILE A 41 7.91 -3.85 6.54
CA ILE A 41 9.34 -4.09 6.75
C ILE A 41 9.76 -5.43 6.11
N ARG A 42 9.01 -6.51 6.38
CA ARG A 42 9.25 -7.83 5.75
C ARG A 42 9.17 -7.76 4.23
N GLN A 43 8.18 -7.05 3.68
CA GLN A 43 8.06 -6.83 2.25
C GLN A 43 9.28 -6.08 1.69
N ASN A 44 9.75 -5.03 2.37
CA ASN A 44 10.93 -4.28 1.95
C ASN A 44 12.21 -5.14 1.95
N LYS A 45 12.38 -6.01 2.95
CA LYS A 45 13.49 -6.99 2.96
C LYS A 45 13.44 -7.93 1.77
N LEU A 46 12.26 -8.46 1.47
CA LEU A 46 12.06 -9.37 0.34
C LEU A 46 12.32 -8.68 -1.00
N VAL A 47 11.81 -7.46 -1.19
CA VAL A 47 12.07 -6.66 -2.40
C VAL A 47 13.56 -6.40 -2.56
N ALA A 48 14.26 -6.03 -1.49
CA ALA A 48 15.69 -5.78 -1.52
C ALA A 48 16.49 -7.05 -1.87
N LYS A 49 16.08 -8.21 -1.35
CA LYS A 49 16.71 -9.50 -1.70
C LYS A 49 16.48 -9.87 -3.17
N ILE A 50 15.27 -9.67 -3.68
CA ILE A 50 14.94 -9.91 -5.10
C ILE A 50 15.78 -9.00 -6.01
N GLU A 51 15.94 -7.73 -5.64
CA GLU A 51 16.77 -6.77 -6.39
C GLU A 51 18.23 -7.23 -6.48
N LEU A 52 18.78 -7.77 -5.39
CA LEU A 52 20.15 -8.31 -5.38
C LEU A 52 20.31 -9.56 -6.27
N LEU A 53 19.24 -10.32 -6.50
CA LEU A 53 19.24 -11.50 -7.38
C LEU A 53 19.03 -11.13 -8.85
N GLN A 54 18.64 -9.89 -9.14
CA GLN A 54 18.31 -9.46 -10.50
C GLN A 54 19.48 -9.59 -11.49
N PRO A 55 20.75 -9.27 -11.14
CA PRO A 55 21.89 -9.49 -12.02
C PRO A 55 22.10 -10.98 -12.36
N THR A 56 21.99 -11.86 -11.36
CA THR A 56 22.07 -13.32 -11.55
C THR A 56 20.98 -13.82 -12.49
N LEU A 57 19.75 -13.34 -12.31
CA LEU A 57 18.63 -13.67 -13.19
C LEU A 57 18.86 -13.20 -14.63
N GLN A 58 19.45 -12.02 -14.82
CA GLN A 58 19.79 -11.50 -16.15
C GLN A 58 20.84 -12.38 -16.85
N MET A 59 21.92 -12.75 -16.16
CA MET A 59 22.94 -13.65 -16.71
C MET A 59 22.35 -15.01 -17.10
N MET A 60 21.54 -15.60 -16.23
CA MET A 60 20.88 -16.88 -16.52
C MET A 60 19.89 -16.77 -17.68
N THR A 61 19.16 -15.65 -17.79
CA THR A 61 18.21 -15.39 -18.88
C THR A 61 18.93 -15.30 -20.23
N GLU A 62 20.05 -14.59 -20.33
CA GLU A 62 20.84 -14.48 -21.57
C GLU A 62 21.44 -15.84 -21.97
N ALA A 63 21.98 -16.59 -21.01
CA ALA A 63 22.49 -17.94 -21.26
C ALA A 63 21.37 -18.88 -21.77
N LEU A 64 20.18 -18.81 -21.17
CA LEU A 64 19.01 -19.56 -21.63
C LEU A 64 18.60 -19.17 -23.04
N LYS A 65 18.55 -17.86 -23.33
CA LYS A 65 18.18 -17.35 -24.66
C LYS A 65 19.11 -17.89 -25.74
N HIS A 66 20.43 -17.87 -25.48
CA HIS A 66 21.42 -18.42 -26.41
C HIS A 66 21.22 -19.93 -26.63
N ARG A 67 21.04 -20.71 -25.55
CA ARG A 67 20.83 -22.16 -25.63
C ARG A 67 19.56 -22.52 -26.43
N GLU A 68 18.43 -21.89 -26.10
CA GLU A 68 17.17 -22.13 -26.82
C GLU A 68 17.25 -21.71 -28.29
N ALA A 69 17.97 -20.61 -28.60
CA ALA A 69 18.11 -20.15 -29.97
C ALA A 69 18.88 -21.16 -30.83
N VAL A 70 19.92 -21.78 -30.27
CA VAL A 70 20.68 -22.85 -30.94
C VAL A 70 19.82 -24.11 -31.11
N GLU A 71 19.10 -24.54 -30.07
CA GLU A 71 18.23 -25.72 -30.15
C GLU A 71 17.09 -25.55 -31.16
N CYS A 72 16.43 -24.39 -31.20
CA CYS A 72 15.35 -24.11 -32.14
C CYS A 72 15.85 -24.06 -33.58
N LYS A 73 17.03 -23.48 -33.83
CA LYS A 73 17.67 -23.52 -35.15
C LYS A 73 17.97 -24.95 -35.60
N ARG A 74 18.50 -25.79 -34.69
CA ARG A 74 18.80 -27.21 -34.99
C ARG A 74 17.53 -28.02 -35.26
N ALA A 75 16.45 -27.74 -34.53
CA ALA A 75 15.18 -28.46 -34.66
C ALA A 75 14.25 -27.91 -35.76
N GLY A 76 14.69 -26.92 -36.55
CA GLY A 76 13.86 -26.31 -37.61
C GLY A 76 12.57 -25.66 -37.11
N LYS A 77 12.53 -25.20 -35.86
CA LYS A 77 11.32 -24.68 -35.21
C LYS A 77 11.03 -23.23 -35.61
N THR A 78 9.75 -22.88 -35.61
CA THR A 78 9.28 -21.51 -35.87
C THR A 78 9.68 -20.54 -34.74
N VAL A 79 9.71 -19.25 -35.07
CA VAL A 79 10.03 -18.18 -34.10
C VAL A 79 9.02 -18.13 -32.95
N GLU A 80 7.73 -18.39 -33.23
CA GLU A 80 6.68 -18.43 -32.21
C GLU A 80 6.88 -19.55 -31.19
N GLU A 81 7.29 -20.74 -31.66
CA GLU A 81 7.61 -21.86 -30.78
C GLU A 81 8.82 -21.56 -29.89
N PHE A 82 9.84 -20.92 -30.44
CA PHE A 82 11.00 -20.45 -29.69
C PHE A 82 10.56 -19.49 -28.58
N GLU A 83 9.78 -18.45 -28.91
CA GLU A 83 9.33 -17.48 -27.90
C GLU A 83 8.51 -18.13 -26.78
N LYS A 84 7.60 -19.04 -27.14
CA LYS A 84 6.74 -19.74 -26.18
C LYS A 84 7.58 -20.63 -25.25
N ARG A 85 8.54 -21.39 -25.79
CA ARG A 85 9.47 -22.21 -24.99
C ARG A 85 10.37 -21.36 -24.10
N PHE A 86 10.97 -20.32 -24.66
CA PHE A 86 11.84 -19.40 -23.95
C PHE A 86 11.11 -18.75 -22.77
N LYS A 87 9.93 -18.15 -23.00
CA LYS A 87 9.10 -17.55 -21.94
C LYS A 87 8.73 -18.55 -20.85
N LYS A 88 8.40 -19.81 -21.21
CA LYS A 88 8.07 -20.87 -20.24
C LYS A 88 9.29 -21.25 -19.39
N LYS A 89 10.44 -21.52 -20.02
CA LYS A 89 11.68 -21.88 -19.32
C LYS A 89 12.22 -20.73 -18.47
N GLN A 90 12.15 -19.49 -18.95
CA GLN A 90 12.54 -18.29 -18.22
C GLN A 90 11.71 -18.12 -16.93
N ARG A 91 10.39 -18.28 -17.01
CA ARG A 91 9.52 -18.20 -15.82
C ARG A 91 9.85 -19.28 -14.79
N ARG A 92 10.10 -20.51 -15.24
CA ARG A 92 10.47 -21.63 -14.38
C ARG A 92 11.81 -21.39 -13.69
N MET A 93 12.84 -21.00 -14.44
CA MET A 93 14.15 -20.63 -13.92
C MET A 93 14.05 -19.52 -12.87
N MET A 94 13.31 -18.45 -13.17
CA MET A 94 13.11 -17.34 -12.23
C MET A 94 12.47 -17.83 -10.92
N TYR A 95 11.45 -18.68 -11.02
CA TYR A 95 10.78 -19.25 -9.86
C TYR A 95 11.72 -20.16 -9.05
N GLU A 96 12.47 -21.05 -9.69
CA GLU A 96 13.43 -21.94 -9.04
C GLU A 96 14.55 -21.16 -8.31
N LEU A 97 15.09 -20.11 -8.96
CA LEU A 97 16.09 -19.23 -8.34
C LEU A 97 15.53 -18.54 -7.08
N TYR A 98 14.34 -17.95 -7.18
CA TYR A 98 13.72 -17.27 -6.05
C TYR A 98 13.38 -18.25 -4.92
N GLN A 99 12.86 -19.45 -5.23
CA GLN A 99 12.57 -20.46 -4.22
C GLN A 99 13.82 -21.00 -3.53
N GLY A 100 14.89 -21.27 -4.28
CA GLY A 100 16.18 -21.70 -3.72
C GLY A 100 16.76 -20.68 -2.74
N GLU A 101 16.50 -19.39 -3.01
CA GLU A 101 16.87 -18.28 -2.13
C GLU A 101 15.84 -17.97 -1.03
N GLY A 102 14.82 -18.81 -0.84
CA GLY A 102 13.75 -18.58 0.16
C GLY A 102 12.88 -17.35 -0.13
N CYS A 103 13.00 -16.76 -1.31
CA CYS A 103 12.21 -15.63 -1.79
C CYS A 103 10.94 -16.15 -2.45
N ASN A 104 9.80 -16.09 -1.76
CA ASN A 104 8.53 -16.42 -2.39
C ASN A 104 7.82 -15.14 -2.87
N PRO A 105 7.63 -14.92 -4.18
CA PRO A 105 6.94 -13.74 -4.71
C PRO A 105 5.52 -13.54 -4.15
N ILE A 106 4.83 -14.61 -3.74
CA ILE A 106 3.48 -14.53 -3.14
C ILE A 106 3.51 -13.74 -1.83
N LYS A 107 4.60 -13.83 -1.05
CA LYS A 107 4.77 -13.08 0.22
C LYS A 107 4.80 -11.57 -0.02
N MET A 108 5.08 -11.10 -1.24
CA MET A 108 5.04 -9.69 -1.59
C MET A 108 3.61 -9.13 -1.61
N PHE A 109 2.62 -9.98 -1.87
CA PHE A 109 1.21 -9.58 -1.89
C PHE A 109 0.55 -9.63 -0.51
N LEU A 110 1.22 -10.16 0.51
CA LEU A 110 0.63 -10.30 1.84
C LEU A 110 0.18 -8.97 2.46
N LEU A 111 0.97 -7.90 2.27
CA LEU A 111 0.63 -6.59 2.82
C LEU A 111 -0.70 -6.04 2.25
N PRO A 112 -0.89 -5.89 0.92
CA PRO A 112 -2.17 -5.41 0.40
C PRO A 112 -3.34 -6.34 0.72
N TRP A 113 -3.12 -7.66 0.79
CA TRP A 113 -4.16 -8.63 1.19
C TRP A 113 -4.64 -8.47 2.63
N ILE A 114 -3.81 -7.95 3.54
CA ILE A 114 -4.20 -7.66 4.93
C ILE A 114 -4.71 -6.22 5.06
N GLN A 115 -4.04 -5.28 4.40
CA GLN A 115 -4.34 -3.86 4.50
C GLN A 115 -5.69 -3.50 3.88
N LEU A 116 -6.07 -4.06 2.73
CA LEU A 116 -7.34 -3.74 2.07
C LEU A 116 -8.56 -4.19 2.88
N PRO A 117 -8.67 -5.45 3.36
CA PRO A 117 -9.79 -5.86 4.21
C PRO A 117 -9.86 -5.06 5.51
N LEU A 118 -8.73 -4.81 6.17
CA LEU A 118 -8.68 -4.00 7.38
C LEU A 118 -9.21 -2.58 7.11
N TRP A 119 -8.79 -1.98 5.99
CA TRP A 119 -9.23 -0.66 5.60
C TRP A 119 -10.74 -0.60 5.31
N ILE A 120 -11.28 -1.59 4.61
CA ILE A 120 -12.72 -1.71 4.34
C ILE A 120 -13.50 -1.87 5.66
N LEU A 121 -13.05 -2.76 6.53
CA LEU A 121 -13.73 -3.06 7.80
C LEU A 121 -13.87 -1.82 8.69
N ILE A 122 -12.79 -1.05 8.88
CA ILE A 122 -12.83 0.18 9.68
C ILE A 122 -13.71 1.24 9.01
N SER A 123 -13.59 1.38 7.68
CA SER A 123 -14.39 2.35 6.92
C SER A 123 -15.89 2.07 7.05
N LEU A 124 -16.32 0.81 6.91
CA LEU A 124 -17.72 0.41 7.06
C LEU A 124 -18.20 0.53 8.51
N SER A 125 -17.32 0.27 9.49
CA SER A 125 -17.64 0.43 10.91
C SER A 125 -17.92 1.90 11.24
N LEU A 126 -17.04 2.82 10.85
CA LEU A 126 -17.22 4.26 11.02
C LEU A 126 -18.44 4.77 10.24
N ARG A 127 -18.67 4.27 9.02
CA ARG A 127 -19.87 4.62 8.23
C ARG A 127 -21.17 4.24 8.96
N SER A 128 -21.18 3.07 9.57
CA SER A 128 -22.34 2.61 10.33
C SER A 128 -22.49 3.35 11.66
N MET A 129 -21.40 3.67 12.36
CA MET A 129 -21.43 4.46 13.60
C MET A 129 -21.98 5.86 13.38
N THR A 130 -21.65 6.47 12.23
CA THR A 130 -22.15 7.78 11.82
C THR A 130 -23.58 7.78 11.27
N GLY A 131 -24.27 6.64 11.23
CA GLY A 131 -25.67 6.56 10.78
C GLY A 131 -25.86 6.66 9.26
N THR A 132 -24.79 6.60 8.46
CA THR A 132 -24.84 6.68 6.99
C THR A 132 -24.84 5.31 6.29
N SER A 133 -25.05 4.24 7.05
CA SER A 133 -25.19 2.87 6.52
C SER A 133 -26.58 2.64 5.93
N TYR A 134 -26.63 1.97 4.78
CA TYR A 134 -27.86 1.69 4.04
C TYR A 134 -28.85 0.79 4.82
N SER A 135 -28.35 0.00 5.78
CA SER A 135 -29.13 -0.99 6.55
C SER A 135 -29.80 -0.42 7.81
N GLN A 136 -29.38 0.75 8.30
CA GLN A 136 -29.87 1.38 9.53
C GLN A 136 -30.10 2.86 9.28
N ARG A 137 -31.06 3.17 8.38
CA ARG A 137 -31.50 4.56 8.22
C ARG A 137 -32.05 5.05 9.57
N ASN A 138 -31.42 6.09 10.12
CA ASN A 138 -31.90 6.95 11.21
C ASN A 138 -31.50 6.62 12.66
N SER A 139 -30.61 5.65 12.92
CA SER A 139 -30.00 5.50 14.26
C SER A 139 -28.51 5.77 14.20
N VAL A 140 -28.09 6.98 14.59
CA VAL A 140 -26.69 7.28 14.87
C VAL A 140 -26.30 6.49 16.12
N LEU A 141 -25.37 5.53 15.98
CA LEU A 141 -24.93 4.68 17.09
C LEU A 141 -24.11 5.49 18.11
N CYS A 142 -23.34 6.47 17.63
CA CYS A 142 -22.46 7.30 18.46
C CYS A 142 -22.78 8.79 18.24
N PRO A 143 -23.81 9.35 18.88
CA PRO A 143 -24.21 10.74 18.70
C PRO A 143 -23.13 11.74 19.16
N GLU A 144 -22.27 11.35 20.10
CA GLU A 144 -21.14 12.14 20.61
C GLU A 144 -20.17 12.59 19.49
N MET A 145 -20.07 11.81 18.41
CA MET A 145 -19.28 12.17 17.22
C MET A 145 -19.72 13.49 16.56
N ALA A 146 -20.95 13.95 16.80
CA ALA A 146 -21.45 15.22 16.29
C ALA A 146 -20.76 16.45 16.93
N SER A 147 -20.23 16.29 18.15
CA SER A 147 -19.62 17.36 18.93
C SER A 147 -18.14 17.15 19.21
N GLU A 148 -17.63 15.94 19.03
CA GLU A 148 -16.25 15.55 19.33
C GLU A 148 -15.31 15.55 18.12
N GLY A 149 -15.53 16.47 17.20
CA GLY A 149 -14.56 16.83 16.17
C GLY A 149 -13.48 17.81 16.66
N ALA A 150 -12.74 18.40 15.73
CA ALA A 150 -11.67 19.35 16.06
C ALA A 150 -11.52 20.44 14.98
N LEU A 151 -10.85 21.54 15.35
CA LEU A 151 -10.46 22.61 14.43
C LEU A 151 -11.66 23.12 13.60
N TRP A 152 -11.66 22.94 12.27
CA TRP A 152 -12.72 23.37 11.36
C TRP A 152 -13.79 22.29 11.10
N PHE A 153 -13.65 21.11 11.70
CA PHE A 153 -14.55 19.96 11.54
C PHE A 153 -15.09 19.51 12.91
N PRO A 154 -15.96 20.30 13.58
CA PRO A 154 -16.50 19.93 14.89
C PRO A 154 -17.46 18.74 14.85
N ASP A 155 -18.13 18.52 13.72
CA ASP A 155 -19.08 17.42 13.52
C ASP A 155 -18.47 16.34 12.61
N LEU A 156 -18.26 15.14 13.17
CA LEU A 156 -17.69 14.00 12.44
C LEU A 156 -18.71 13.19 11.64
N LEU A 157 -20.01 13.44 11.85
CA LEU A 157 -21.13 12.74 11.19
C LEU A 157 -21.39 13.29 9.79
N VAL A 158 -21.08 14.55 9.56
CA VAL A 158 -21.26 15.23 8.27
C VAL A 158 -19.97 15.25 7.45
N PRO A 159 -20.04 15.41 6.12
CA PRO A 159 -18.86 15.62 5.30
C PRO A 159 -18.09 16.90 5.66
N ASP A 160 -16.77 16.90 5.44
CA ASP A 160 -15.91 18.06 5.76
C ASP A 160 -16.34 19.28 4.95
N PRO A 161 -16.79 20.38 5.61
CA PRO A 161 -17.30 21.56 4.93
C PRO A 161 -16.24 22.31 4.11
N THR A 162 -14.95 22.10 4.42
CA THR A 162 -13.82 22.82 3.80
C THR A 162 -13.10 22.00 2.72
N ILE A 163 -13.39 20.70 2.60
CA ILE A 163 -12.71 19.75 1.69
C ILE A 163 -11.20 19.59 2.01
N MET A 164 -10.70 20.16 3.10
CA MET A 164 -9.28 20.06 3.49
C MET A 164 -8.86 18.62 3.79
N ILE A 165 -9.67 17.85 4.51
CA ILE A 165 -9.41 16.44 4.83
C ILE A 165 -9.47 15.58 3.55
N PRO A 166 -10.53 15.64 2.71
CA PRO A 166 -10.55 14.97 1.41
C PRO A 166 -9.34 15.28 0.53
N LEU A 167 -8.88 16.54 0.49
CA LEU A 167 -7.71 16.93 -0.27
C LEU A 167 -6.44 16.27 0.30
N ALA A 168 -6.29 16.22 1.63
CA ALA A 168 -5.20 15.51 2.28
C ALA A 168 -5.18 14.01 1.95
N VAL A 169 -6.35 13.36 1.87
CA VAL A 169 -6.48 11.96 1.40
C VAL A 169 -5.90 11.81 -0.01
N GLY A 170 -6.31 12.67 -0.94
CA GLY A 170 -5.85 12.63 -2.32
C GLY A 170 -4.33 12.82 -2.43
N ILE A 171 -3.80 13.88 -1.79
CA ILE A 171 -2.36 14.20 -1.80
C ILE A 171 -1.53 13.08 -1.19
N CYS A 172 -1.92 12.55 -0.03
CA CYS A 172 -1.18 11.48 0.63
C CYS A 172 -1.21 10.17 -0.18
N ASN A 173 -2.36 9.82 -0.78
CA ASN A 173 -2.45 8.64 -1.63
C ASN A 173 -1.62 8.79 -2.90
N LEU A 174 -1.69 9.93 -3.58
CA LEU A 174 -0.88 10.20 -4.75
C LEU A 174 0.62 10.13 -4.41
N THR A 175 1.03 10.74 -3.30
CA THR A 175 2.42 10.66 -2.81
C THR A 175 2.85 9.22 -2.58
N ASN A 176 2.03 8.38 -1.92
CA ASN A 176 2.32 6.96 -1.75
C ASN A 176 2.48 6.24 -3.09
N ILE A 177 1.60 6.51 -4.06
CA ILE A 177 1.67 5.92 -5.41
C ILE A 177 2.98 6.31 -6.11
N GLU A 178 3.36 7.59 -6.07
CA GLU A 178 4.61 8.08 -6.66
C GLU A 178 5.83 7.45 -5.99
N MET A 179 5.85 7.37 -4.66
CA MET A 179 6.95 6.75 -3.93
C MET A 179 7.13 5.27 -4.30
N HIS A 180 6.04 4.54 -4.58
CA HIS A 180 6.11 3.18 -5.10
C HIS A 180 6.50 3.10 -6.57
N ALA A 181 6.06 4.05 -7.40
CA ALA A 181 6.43 4.12 -8.81
C ALA A 181 7.92 4.39 -9.00
N LEU A 182 8.48 5.35 -8.23
CA LEU A 182 9.90 5.73 -8.26
C LEU A 182 10.86 4.61 -7.83
N ARG A 183 10.38 3.62 -7.06
CA ARG A 183 11.20 2.45 -6.68
C ARG A 183 11.40 1.46 -7.83
N ARG A 184 10.66 1.59 -8.94
CA ARG A 184 10.71 0.64 -10.06
C ARG A 184 11.69 1.15 -11.12
N GLN A 185 12.78 0.43 -11.36
CA GLN A 185 13.75 0.81 -12.40
C GLN A 185 13.26 0.52 -13.83
N GLN A 186 12.51 -0.57 -14.04
CA GLN A 186 12.03 -0.99 -15.36
C GLN A 186 10.57 -1.46 -15.30
N PRO A 187 9.59 -0.54 -15.23
CA PRO A 187 8.19 -0.92 -15.10
C PRO A 187 7.63 -1.52 -16.39
N SER A 188 6.95 -2.67 -16.26
CA SER A 188 6.22 -3.32 -17.37
C SER A 188 5.05 -2.47 -17.87
N ARG A 189 4.52 -2.75 -19.08
CA ARG A 189 3.34 -2.05 -19.61
C ARG A 189 2.16 -2.11 -18.63
N PHE A 190 1.88 -3.29 -18.09
CA PHE A 190 0.85 -3.48 -17.08
C PHE A 190 1.09 -2.63 -15.84
N GLN A 191 2.32 -2.59 -15.33
CA GLN A 191 2.66 -1.76 -14.16
C GLN A 191 2.48 -0.26 -14.41
N ARG A 192 2.81 0.24 -15.62
CA ARG A 192 2.58 1.64 -15.99
C ARG A 192 1.10 1.98 -16.06
N VAL A 193 0.31 1.13 -16.74
CA VAL A 193 -1.15 1.30 -16.81
C VAL A 193 -1.73 1.31 -15.40
N MET A 194 -1.40 0.32 -14.57
CA MET A 194 -1.87 0.23 -13.19
C MET A 194 -1.48 1.48 -12.36
N THR A 195 -0.24 1.96 -12.47
CA THR A 195 0.17 3.19 -11.76
C THR A 195 -0.63 4.41 -12.23
N ASN A 196 -0.84 4.58 -13.54
CA ASN A 196 -1.63 5.70 -14.08
C ASN A 196 -3.11 5.61 -13.68
N THR A 197 -3.69 4.40 -13.64
CA THR A 197 -5.04 4.18 -13.13
C THR A 197 -5.14 4.54 -11.65
N LEU A 198 -4.16 4.16 -10.83
CA LEU A 198 -4.14 4.51 -9.41
C LEU A 198 -3.97 6.02 -9.18
N ARG A 199 -3.18 6.71 -10.01
CA ARG A 199 -3.07 8.18 -9.98
C ARG A 199 -4.42 8.83 -10.25
N LEU A 200 -5.11 8.40 -11.31
CA LEU A 200 -6.44 8.89 -11.63
C LEU A 200 -7.44 8.60 -10.48
N LEU A 201 -7.39 7.39 -9.92
CA LEU A 201 -8.21 7.01 -8.78
C LEU A 201 -7.93 7.89 -7.56
N SER A 202 -6.68 8.30 -7.31
CA SER A 202 -6.36 9.18 -6.18
C SER A 202 -6.99 10.57 -6.30
N VAL A 203 -7.18 11.07 -7.53
CA VAL A 203 -7.93 12.31 -7.79
C VAL A 203 -9.41 12.10 -7.56
N PHE A 204 -9.99 11.02 -8.08
CA PHE A 204 -11.40 10.66 -7.83
C PHE A 204 -11.69 10.43 -6.35
N MET A 205 -10.72 9.91 -5.59
CA MET A 205 -10.86 9.69 -4.15
C MET A 205 -11.12 10.98 -3.38
N VAL A 206 -10.69 12.15 -3.86
CA VAL A 206 -11.04 13.44 -3.24
C VAL A 206 -12.54 13.69 -3.33
N MET A 207 -13.14 13.45 -4.51
CA MET A 207 -14.60 13.59 -4.69
C MET A 207 -15.39 12.57 -3.90
N PHE A 208 -14.90 11.33 -3.77
CA PHE A 208 -15.55 10.34 -2.91
C PHE A 208 -15.42 10.72 -1.42
N ALA A 209 -14.24 11.18 -1.00
CA ALA A 209 -13.99 11.58 0.38
C ALA A 209 -14.78 12.83 0.80
N SER A 210 -15.12 13.73 -0.14
CA SER A 210 -15.96 14.90 0.16
C SER A 210 -17.44 14.56 0.35
N GLN A 211 -17.88 13.32 0.08
CA GLN A 211 -19.28 12.88 0.19
C GLN A 211 -19.52 11.93 1.37
N VAL A 212 -18.47 11.54 2.09
CA VAL A 212 -18.57 10.67 3.26
C VAL A 212 -18.43 11.47 4.54
N PRO A 213 -18.95 10.97 5.69
CA PRO A 213 -18.74 11.58 6.99
C PRO A 213 -17.26 11.86 7.29
N THR A 214 -17.00 12.96 7.98
CA THR A 214 -15.63 13.38 8.33
C THR A 214 -14.90 12.31 9.14
N ALA A 215 -15.59 11.53 9.97
CA ALA A 215 -14.99 10.37 10.66
C ALA A 215 -14.26 9.41 9.69
N MET A 216 -14.87 9.12 8.54
CA MET A 216 -14.30 8.21 7.54
C MET A 216 -13.15 8.85 6.78
N SER A 217 -13.32 10.08 6.31
CA SER A 217 -12.28 10.77 5.54
C SER A 217 -11.07 11.10 6.42
N LEU A 218 -11.26 11.40 7.71
CA LEU A 218 -10.19 11.56 8.70
C LEU A 218 -9.41 10.26 8.86
N TYR A 219 -10.10 9.13 9.07
CA TYR A 219 -9.47 7.80 9.09
C TYR A 219 -8.62 7.57 7.83
N TRP A 220 -9.16 7.84 6.64
CA TRP A 220 -8.43 7.69 5.38
C TRP A 220 -7.20 8.59 5.28
N ALA A 221 -7.32 9.85 5.72
CA ALA A 221 -6.24 10.83 5.67
C ALA A 221 -5.07 10.40 6.58
N VAL A 222 -5.37 10.02 7.82
CA VAL A 222 -4.38 9.55 8.79
C VAL A 222 -3.71 8.27 8.31
N SER A 223 -4.49 7.34 7.78
CA SER A 223 -4.03 6.06 7.25
C SER A 223 -3.09 6.27 6.04
N ALA A 224 -3.45 7.16 5.10
CA ALA A 224 -2.62 7.52 3.96
C ALA A 224 -1.35 8.28 4.38
N GLY A 225 -1.48 9.24 5.31
CA GLY A 225 -0.37 10.01 5.87
C GLY A 225 0.64 9.13 6.60
N PHE A 226 0.19 8.17 7.40
CA PHE A 226 1.06 7.15 8.00
C PHE A 226 1.82 6.38 6.92
N GLY A 227 1.15 6.03 5.82
CA GLY A 227 1.79 5.38 4.67
C GLY A 227 2.94 6.22 4.09
N VAL A 228 2.75 7.54 3.96
CA VAL A 228 3.79 8.46 3.49
C VAL A 228 4.95 8.48 4.48
N CYS A 229 4.68 8.69 5.77
CA CYS A 229 5.69 8.69 6.83
C CYS A 229 6.50 7.37 6.84
N GLN A 230 5.82 6.23 6.78
CA GLN A 230 6.43 4.91 6.69
C GLN A 230 7.33 4.80 5.45
N ASN A 231 6.82 5.20 4.27
CA ASN A 231 7.56 5.12 3.02
C ASN A 231 8.81 6.01 3.02
N VAL A 232 8.74 7.19 3.65
CA VAL A 232 9.86 8.11 3.84
C VAL A 232 10.89 7.51 4.80
N CYS A 233 10.45 7.02 5.95
CA CYS A 233 11.33 6.37 6.93
C CYS A 233 12.06 5.17 6.32
N LEU A 234 11.36 4.34 5.53
CA LEU A 234 11.95 3.16 4.87
C LEU A 234 12.82 3.49 3.65
N LYS A 235 12.95 4.77 3.26
CA LYS A 235 13.97 5.25 2.32
C LYS A 235 15.27 5.68 3.02
N LEU A 236 15.24 6.01 4.31
CA LEU A 236 16.43 6.43 5.05
C LEU A 236 17.42 5.25 5.19
N PRO A 237 18.68 5.39 4.74
CA PRO A 237 19.67 4.33 4.84
C PRO A 237 19.84 3.83 6.29
N THR A 238 19.91 4.75 7.26
CA THR A 238 20.05 4.44 8.69
C THR A 238 18.91 3.56 9.20
N VAL A 239 17.66 3.93 8.91
CA VAL A 239 16.48 3.15 9.30
C VAL A 239 16.49 1.78 8.61
N ARG A 240 16.84 1.73 7.32
CA ARG A 240 16.94 0.47 6.57
C ARG A 240 17.98 -0.47 7.20
N ARG A 241 19.14 0.05 7.63
CA ARG A 241 20.19 -0.73 8.31
C ARG A 241 19.70 -1.25 9.66
N GLN A 242 19.12 -0.39 10.50
CA GLN A 242 18.58 -0.77 11.81
C GLN A 242 17.50 -1.86 11.69
N LEU A 243 16.66 -1.77 10.66
CA LEU A 243 15.63 -2.77 10.38
C LEU A 243 16.16 -4.02 9.69
N GLY A 244 17.45 -4.11 9.37
CA GLY A 244 18.07 -5.27 8.72
C GLY A 244 17.62 -5.49 7.26
N ILE A 245 17.30 -4.42 6.54
CA ILE A 245 17.06 -4.46 5.09
C ILE A 245 18.43 -4.39 4.40
N PRO A 246 18.80 -5.29 3.47
CA PRO A 246 20.13 -5.27 2.84
C PRO A 246 20.32 -4.04 1.92
N LYS A 247 21.57 -3.68 1.64
CA LYS A 247 21.90 -2.56 0.75
C LYS A 247 21.75 -3.02 -0.69
N THR A 248 21.07 -2.25 -1.51
CA THR A 248 20.80 -2.62 -2.90
C THR A 248 21.42 -1.63 -3.89
N PRO A 249 21.67 -2.02 -5.16
CA PRO A 249 22.24 -1.13 -6.16
C PRO A 249 21.36 0.10 -6.46
N SER A 250 20.04 0.01 -6.30
CA SER A 250 19.13 1.15 -6.46
C SER A 250 19.07 2.10 -5.26
N GLU A 251 19.72 1.76 -4.15
CA GLU A 251 19.71 2.60 -2.94
C GLU A 251 20.54 3.86 -3.16
N SER A 252 19.84 4.99 -3.32
CA SER A 252 20.47 6.31 -3.40
C SER A 252 21.25 6.62 -2.11
N LYS A 253 22.44 7.19 -2.26
CA LYS A 253 23.24 7.75 -1.16
C LYS A 253 22.61 9.03 -0.59
N THR A 254 21.77 9.72 -1.35
CA THR A 254 21.15 11.02 -1.03
C THR A 254 19.66 11.02 -1.39
N PRO A 255 18.84 10.18 -0.74
CA PRO A 255 17.49 9.85 -1.22
C PRO A 255 16.52 11.03 -1.32
N PHE A 256 16.76 12.14 -0.61
CA PHE A 256 15.95 13.36 -0.72
C PHE A 256 16.47 14.37 -1.73
N ARG A 257 17.79 14.38 -1.99
CA ARG A 257 18.38 15.25 -3.01
C ARG A 257 18.02 14.75 -4.41
N ASP A 258 17.95 13.44 -4.56
CA ASP A 258 17.60 12.77 -5.80
C ASP A 258 16.10 12.85 -6.14
N LEU A 259 15.25 13.24 -5.19
CA LEU A 259 13.82 13.50 -5.44
C LEU A 259 13.54 14.90 -6.00
N ARG A 260 14.52 15.81 -5.93
CA ARG A 260 14.40 17.20 -6.39
C ARG A 260 14.79 17.38 -7.86
N ASN A 261 15.52 16.41 -8.42
CA ASN A 261 16.02 16.40 -9.80
C ASN A 261 15.20 15.42 -10.64
#